data_AF-A0A9Q6YEF3-F1
#
_entry.id   AF-A0A9Q6YEF3-F1
#
_cell.length_a   1.000
_cell.length_b   1.000
_cell.length_c   1.000
_cell.angle_alpha   90.00
_cell.angle_beta   90.00
_cell.angle_gamma   90.00
#
_symmetry.space_group_name_H-M   'P 1'
#
loop_
_entity.id
_entity.type
_entity.pdbx_description
1 polymer ?
#
loop_
_entity_poly.entity_id
_entity_poly.type
_entity_poly.pdbx_seq_one_letter_code
_entity_poly.pdbx_strand_id
1 'polypeptide(L)' 'MRNSREQDKFVLRMPDGLRPEISDAASINDRSMNSEIIFRLNRTIELEKQLADKDKIIRNLLNLIEKLEAA' A
#
# COMPACT_ATOMS: atom_id res chain seq x y z
N MET A 1 6.25 23.71 9.31
CA MET A 1 5.54 22.45 9.64
C MET A 1 4.06 22.76 9.70
N ARG A 2 3.24 22.17 8.82
CA ARG A 2 1.76 22.35 8.89
C ARG A 2 1.27 21.75 10.20
N ASN A 3 0.47 22.51 10.94
CA ASN A 3 -0.04 22.08 12.23
C ASN A 3 -0.99 20.89 12.01
N SER A 4 -1.04 19.89 12.91
CA SER A 4 -1.99 18.76 12.77
C SER A 4 -3.45 19.21 12.68
N ARG A 5 -3.73 20.45 13.08
CA ARG A 5 -5.05 21.11 13.01
C ARG A 5 -5.43 21.57 11.60
N GLU A 6 -4.48 21.68 10.68
CA GLU A 6 -4.69 22.10 9.28
C GLU A 6 -4.87 20.90 8.33
N GLN A 7 -4.79 19.67 8.86
CA GLN A 7 -4.97 18.45 8.06
C GLN A 7 -6.45 18.12 7.94
N ASP A 8 -6.87 17.74 6.73
CA ASP A 8 -8.23 17.24 6.47
C ASP A 8 -8.51 16.00 7.34
N LYS A 9 -9.67 16.00 7.99
CA LYS A 9 -10.08 14.92 8.89
C LYS A 9 -11.07 14.01 8.18
N PHE A 10 -10.76 12.72 8.14
CA PHE A 10 -11.63 11.70 7.60
C PHE A 10 -12.07 10.74 8.70
N VAL A 11 -13.39 10.66 8.94
CA VAL A 11 -13.96 9.80 9.99
C VAL A 11 -14.36 8.46 9.37
N LEU A 12 -13.68 7.39 9.78
CA LEU A 12 -13.95 6.02 9.35
C LEU A 12 -14.89 5.32 10.34
N ARG A 13 -15.91 4.63 9.81
CA ARG A 13 -16.67 3.64 10.57
C ARG A 13 -15.99 2.29 10.39
N MET A 14 -15.45 1.74 11.46
CA MET A 14 -14.80 0.43 11.45
C MET A 14 -15.81 -0.64 11.87
N PRO A 15 -15.80 -1.82 11.22
CA PRO A 15 -16.51 -2.98 11.73
C PRO A 15 -15.94 -3.43 13.07
N ASP A 16 -16.72 -4.22 13.81
CA ASP A 16 -16.31 -4.78 15.09
C ASP A 16 -15.01 -5.60 14.95
N GLY A 17 -14.11 -5.46 15.93
CA GLY A 17 -12.82 -6.14 15.95
C GLY A 17 -11.71 -5.47 15.14
N LEU A 18 -12.01 -4.65 14.13
CA LEU A 18 -10.96 -4.05 13.30
C LEU A 18 -10.16 -2.96 14.04
N ARG A 19 -10.83 -2.15 14.86
CA ARG A 19 -10.18 -1.10 15.63
C ARG A 19 -9.11 -1.62 16.61
N PRO A 20 -9.38 -2.64 17.45
CA PRO A 20 -8.34 -3.20 18.31
C PRO A 20 -7.20 -3.84 17.51
N GLU A 21 -7.50 -4.53 16.40
CA GLU A 21 -6.46 -5.11 15.52
C GLU A 21 -5.47 -4.05 15.00
N ILE A 22 -5.97 -2.90 14.53
CA ILE A 22 -5.12 -1.79 14.08
C ILE A 22 -4.35 -1.18 15.26
N SER A 23 -4.97 -1.12 16.45
CA SER A 23 -4.31 -0.61 17.66
C SER A 23 -3.09 -1.44 18.03
N ASP A 24 -3.24 -2.77 18.02
CA ASP A 24 -2.18 -3.70 18.37
C ASP A 24 -1.04 -3.63 17.34
N ALA A 25 -1.38 -3.61 16.05
CA ALA A 25 -0.39 -3.44 14.99
C ALA A 25 0.37 -2.11 15.09
N ALA A 26 -0.32 -1.02 15.43
CA ALA A 26 0.31 0.28 15.62
C ALA A 26 1.26 0.25 16.82
N SER A 27 0.87 -0.41 17.92
CA SER A 27 1.72 -0.59 19.11
C SER A 27 2.96 -1.43 18.81
N ILE A 28 2.83 -2.52 18.05
CA ILE A 28 3.95 -3.38 17.65
C ILE A 28 4.96 -2.62 16.78
N ASN A 29 4.48 -1.68 15.97
CA ASN A 29 5.29 -0.92 15.02
C ASN A 29 5.76 0.45 15.56
N ASP A 30 5.58 0.74 16.85
CA ASP A 30 5.91 2.03 17.49
C ASP A 30 5.28 3.25 16.76
N ARG A 31 4.01 3.11 16.35
CA ARG A 31 3.25 4.14 15.62
C ARG A 31 1.96 4.50 16.34
N SER A 32 1.46 5.71 16.09
CA SER A 32 0.07 6.03 16.38
C SER A 32 -0.85 5.22 15.45
N MET A 33 -2.08 4.95 15.89
CA MET A 33 -3.08 4.28 15.04
C MET A 33 -3.28 4.99 13.69
N ASN A 34 -3.29 6.33 13.70
CA ASN A 34 -3.39 7.12 12.47
C ASN A 34 -2.15 6.93 11.57
N SER A 35 -0.95 6.95 12.15
CA SER A 35 0.30 6.71 11.41
C SER A 35 0.36 5.31 10.81
N GLU A 36 -0.16 4.30 11.51
CA GLU A 36 -0.24 2.93 11.00
C GLU A 36 -1.25 2.80 9.85
N ILE A 37 -2.42 3.41 9.97
CA ILE A 37 -3.42 3.44 8.89
C ILE A 37 -2.82 4.10 7.63
N ILE A 38 -2.19 5.27 7.79
CA ILE A 38 -1.54 5.99 6.68
C ILE A 38 -0.43 5.13 6.05
N PHE A 39 0.39 4.48 6.88
CA PHE A 39 1.45 3.59 6.41
C PHE A 39 0.89 2.45 5.55
N ARG A 40 -0.16 1.78 6.03
CA ARG A 40 -0.80 0.67 5.29
C ARG A 40 -1.42 1.12 3.98
N LEU A 41 -2.08 2.29 3.94
CA LEU A 41 -2.63 2.86 2.71
C LEU A 41 -1.53 3.15 1.68
N ASN A 42 -0.47 3.85 2.10
CA ASN A 42 0.67 4.14 1.21
C ASN A 42 1.34 2.86 0.72
N ARG A 43 1.51 1.88 1.62
CA ARG A 43 2.11 0.60 1.26
C ARG A 43 1.28 -0.15 0.22
N THR A 44 -0.04 -0.11 0.33
CA THR A 44 -0.96 -0.76 -0.62
C THR A 44 -0.85 -0.13 -2.01
N ILE A 45 -0.87 1.21 -2.09
CA ILE A 45 -0.70 1.95 -3.36
C ILE A 45 0.66 1.64 -4.02
N GLU A 46 1.73 1.60 -3.23
CA GLU A 46 3.06 1.25 -3.74
C GLU A 46 3.11 -0.20 -4.26
N LEU A 47 2.48 -1.14 -3.55
CA LEU A 47 2.38 -2.53 -4.00
C LEU A 47 1.60 -2.67 -5.31
N GLU A 48 0.49 -1.93 -5.48
CA GLU A 48 -0.27 -1.90 -6.73
C GLU A 48 0.57 -1.39 -7.90
N LYS A 49 1.34 -0.32 -7.68
CA LYS A 49 2.26 0.21 -8.69
C LYS A 49 3.35 -0.81 -9.05
N GLN A 50 3.96 -1.44 -8.05
CA GLN A 50 4.98 -2.46 -8.26
C GLN A 50 4.43 -3.66 -9.03
N LEU A 51 3.18 -4.05 -8.77
CA LEU A 51 2.51 -5.12 -9.52
C LEU A 51 2.33 -4.73 -10.99
N ALA A 52 1.82 -3.53 -11.26
CA ALA A 52 1.63 -3.05 -12.63
C ALA A 52 2.95 -2.95 -13.41
N ASP A 53 4.05 -2.58 -12.74
CA ASP A 53 5.38 -2.53 -13.37
C ASP A 53 5.94 -3.93 -13.62
N LYS A 54 5.72 -4.90 -12.71
CA LYS A 54 6.04 -6.31 -12.94
C LYS A 54 5.30 -6.87 -14.14
N ASP A 55 4.02 -6.55 -14.32
CA ASP A 55 3.24 -7.00 -15.47
C ASP A 55 3.78 -6.46 -16.80
N LYS A 56 4.34 -5.25 -16.82
CA LYS A 56 5.04 -4.71 -18.00
C LYS A 56 6.32 -5.50 -18.29
N ILE A 57 7.11 -5.78 -17.24
CA ILE A 57 8.34 -6.56 -17.38
C ILE A 57 8.03 -7.96 -17.92
N ILE A 58 7.05 -8.64 -17.33
CA ILE A 58 6.63 -9.98 -17.77
C ILE A 58 6.21 -9.95 -19.24
N ARG A 59 5.38 -8.98 -19.66
CA ARG A 59 4.99 -8.84 -21.08
C ARG A 59 6.19 -8.62 -22.00
N ASN A 60 7.14 -7.78 -21.60
CA ASN A 60 8.34 -7.53 -22.39
C ASN A 60 9.22 -8.77 -22.51
N LEU A 61 9.37 -9.53 -21.43
CA LEU A 61 10.11 -10.79 -21.42
C LEU A 61 9.45 -11.84 -22.31
N LEU A 62 8.12 -11.99 -22.23
CA LEU A 62 7.38 -12.89 -23.10
C LEU A 62 7.57 -12.54 -24.59
N ASN A 63 7.44 -11.26 -24.94
CA ASN A 63 7.70 -10.80 -26.32
C ASN A 63 9.14 -11.06 -26.78
N LEU A 64 10.12 -11.00 -25.88
CA LEU A 64 11.51 -11.31 -26.22
C LEU A 64 11.71 -12.81 -26.46
N ILE A 65 11.10 -13.64 -25.62
CA ILE A 65 11.12 -15.11 -25.78
C ILE A 65 10.50 -15.48 -27.14
N GLU A 66 9.32 -14.97 -27.47
CA GLU A 66 8.67 -15.23 -28.76
C GLU A 66 9.56 -14.86 -29.95
N LYS A 67 10.27 -13.73 -29.88
CA LYS A 67 11.20 -13.30 -30.93
C LYS A 67 12.42 -14.19 -31.06
N LEU A 68 12.94 -14.72 -29.95
CA LEU A 68 14.08 -15.61 -29.94
C LEU A 68 13.71 -17.02 -30.42
N GLU A 69 12.50 -17.49 -30.10
CA GLU A 69 11.99 -18.77 -30.57
C GLU A 69 11.62 -18.77 -32.06
N ALA A 70 11.32 -17.58 -32.62
CA ALA A 70 11.02 -17.41 -34.05
C ALA A 70 12.28 -17.24 -34.94
N ALA A 71 13.47 -17.17 -34.36
CA ALA A 71 14.76 -16.97 -35.06
C ALA A 71 15.57 -18.27 -35.14
#